data_AF-A0A2E2EEX2-F1
#
_entry.id   AF-A0A2E2EEX2-F1
#
_cell.length_a   1.000
_cell.length_b   1.000
_cell.length_c   1.000
_cell.angle_alpha   90.00
_cell.angle_beta   90.00
_cell.angle_gamma   90.00
#
_symmetry.space_group_name_H-M   'P 1'
#
loop_
_entity.id
_entity.type
_entity.pdbx_description
1 polymer ?
#
loop_
_entity_poly.entity_id
_entity_poly.type
_entity_poly.pdbx_seq_one_letter_code
_entity_poly.pdbx_strand_id
1 'polypeptide(L)'
;MYMQIRVIDRIYEDLCYKSIEALEARVKDFLSNNYGIKKPWIVDSIEGSRNYEQPEEFVDIVFFGSFLQRFFESGNWVSHSVRFWVLCNSVKRVLVEDIGIPDETINVIPRYALYPKADDIAVFPRKNEEISFVYAGRISESKNIEALVYITYYLQKNFAMKIKLYLIGNTDNVSSIYSLKEDQFNFEKRLFELMGNLDWLIQPEVISEVEQGEWRKMKFANKLYVSFSTYNCEDYGVSVAEAQEHGWPCLLSNWGGYKEVEGSHVLKVPSSYLIESSGEQIALKYRCRYAASWIYKNWENRSIIKDDKAKVKNNEVYLSIKKIDKIRKKFIEKYGTPTLYLARGQANKFYADKNGRKFFESFQAKFGSGEKTSPKIFIIINDMSEKISYAKDAVEKIMNDNTAMEDVEFIKLNELMWKNNIIKFKFAEKIIFCFWNRSLVSTVRFLETCLPSTVNICIYSNEKQENDLSPRIKWRWIES
;
A
#
# COMPACT_ATOMS: atom_id res chain seq x y z
N MET A 1 48.88 -9.40 -5.55
CA MET A 1 47.53 -9.85 -5.97
C MET A 1 46.53 -8.95 -5.27
N TYR A 2 46.16 -7.83 -5.88
CA TYR A 2 45.19 -6.89 -5.31
C TYR A 2 43.81 -7.55 -5.37
N MET A 3 43.24 -7.84 -4.20
CA MET A 3 41.86 -8.24 -4.09
C MET A 3 41.03 -7.03 -4.51
N GLN A 4 40.59 -6.98 -5.77
CA GLN A 4 39.50 -6.12 -6.18
C GLN A 4 38.32 -6.52 -5.31
N ILE A 5 38.08 -5.74 -4.26
CA ILE A 5 36.75 -5.66 -3.67
C ILE A 5 35.89 -5.26 -4.86
N ARG A 6 35.14 -6.22 -5.42
CA ARG A 6 33.95 -5.88 -6.18
C ARG A 6 33.13 -5.08 -5.18
N VAL A 7 33.21 -3.75 -5.28
CA VAL A 7 32.15 -2.90 -4.81
C VAL A 7 30.92 -3.56 -5.42
N ILE A 8 30.07 -4.12 -4.56
CA ILE A 8 28.73 -4.51 -4.99
C ILE A 8 28.08 -3.17 -5.25
N ASP A 9 28.42 -2.58 -6.38
CA ASP A 9 27.67 -1.54 -7.02
C ASP A 9 26.32 -2.19 -7.22
N ARG A 10 25.42 -1.93 -6.28
CA ARG A 10 23.98 -2.03 -6.52
C ARG A 10 23.67 -0.95 -7.56
N ILE A 11 24.17 -1.12 -8.78
CA ILE A 11 23.46 -0.78 -9.99
C ILE A 11 22.30 -1.79 -10.03
N TYR A 12 21.37 -1.64 -9.09
CA TYR A 12 19.99 -1.67 -9.50
C TYR A 12 19.92 -0.45 -10.41
N GLU A 13 19.80 -0.65 -11.71
CA GLU A 13 19.06 0.28 -12.55
C GLU A 13 17.67 0.37 -11.89
N ASP A 14 17.56 1.19 -10.86
CA ASP A 14 16.31 1.36 -10.15
C ASP A 14 15.36 1.95 -11.18
N LEU A 15 14.37 1.17 -11.58
CA LEU A 15 13.34 1.58 -12.53
C LEU A 15 12.62 2.85 -12.05
N CYS A 16 12.79 3.25 -10.77
CA CYS A 16 12.34 4.52 -10.22
C CYS A 16 13.18 5.75 -10.61
N TYR A 17 14.43 5.62 -11.09
CA TYR A 17 15.33 6.77 -11.29
C TYR A 17 14.74 7.85 -12.20
N LYS A 18 14.09 7.46 -13.30
CA LYS A 18 13.42 8.40 -14.21
C LYS A 18 12.36 9.27 -13.50
N SER A 19 11.60 8.67 -12.58
CA SER A 19 10.61 9.41 -11.78
C SER A 19 11.27 10.30 -10.73
N ILE A 20 12.36 9.83 -10.11
CA ILE A 20 13.13 10.59 -9.13
C ILE A 20 13.76 11.82 -9.79
N GLU A 21 14.42 11.68 -10.95
CA GLU A 21 15.05 12.78 -11.68
C GLU A 21 14.05 13.86 -12.08
N ALA A 22 12.90 13.46 -12.65
CA ALA A 22 11.86 14.41 -13.04
C ALA A 22 11.25 15.16 -11.84
N LEU A 23 11.14 14.48 -10.69
CA LEU A 23 10.65 15.09 -9.46
C LEU A 23 11.71 15.99 -8.82
N GLU A 24 12.97 15.59 -8.85
CA GLU A 24 14.13 16.31 -8.33
C GLU A 24 14.26 17.69 -8.95
N ALA A 25 14.18 17.78 -10.28
CA ALA A 25 14.24 19.04 -11.02
C ALA A 25 13.16 20.01 -10.55
N ARG A 26 11.90 19.56 -10.48
CA ARG A 26 10.76 20.39 -10.05
C ARG A 26 10.88 20.81 -8.58
N VAL A 27 11.40 19.95 -7.71
CA VAL A 27 11.64 20.28 -6.30
C VAL A 27 12.74 21.33 -6.16
N LYS A 28 13.87 21.18 -6.86
CA LYS A 28 14.96 22.16 -6.87
C LYS A 28 14.45 23.52 -7.32
N ASP A 29 13.67 23.57 -8.40
CA ASP A 29 13.06 24.80 -8.91
C ASP A 29 12.09 25.43 -7.90
N PHE A 30 11.20 24.63 -7.32
CA PHE A 30 10.26 25.09 -6.30
C PHE A 30 10.98 25.69 -5.09
N LEU A 31 11.97 24.99 -4.54
CA LEU A 31 12.69 25.42 -3.33
C LEU A 31 13.55 26.67 -3.59
N SER A 32 14.20 26.74 -4.76
CA SER A 32 14.98 27.91 -5.17
C SER A 32 14.08 29.14 -5.33
N ASN A 33 12.97 29.01 -6.08
CA ASN A 33 12.11 30.15 -6.42
C ASN A 33 11.26 30.66 -5.25
N ASN A 34 10.86 29.80 -4.32
CA ASN A 34 9.95 30.16 -3.23
C ASN A 34 10.64 30.40 -1.89
N TYR A 35 11.82 29.80 -1.66
CA TYR A 35 12.52 29.86 -0.37
C TYR A 35 14.00 30.24 -0.48
N GLY A 36 14.53 30.48 -1.68
CA GLY A 36 15.94 30.81 -1.89
C GLY A 36 16.91 29.65 -1.60
N ILE A 37 16.41 28.42 -1.48
CA ILE A 37 17.22 27.22 -1.18
C ILE A 37 17.81 26.71 -2.50
N LYS A 38 19.08 27.04 -2.76
CA LYS A 38 19.75 26.74 -4.04
C LYS A 38 20.34 25.33 -4.12
N LYS A 39 20.65 24.71 -2.99
CA LYS A 39 21.31 23.40 -2.91
C LYS A 39 20.62 22.47 -1.91
N PRO A 40 19.33 22.15 -2.11
CA PRO A 40 18.69 21.14 -1.28
C PRO A 40 19.38 19.78 -1.49
N TRP A 41 19.60 19.04 -0.41
CA TRP A 41 20.13 17.69 -0.48
C TRP A 41 18.99 16.68 -0.65
N ILE A 42 18.85 16.19 -1.88
CA ILE A 42 17.81 15.20 -2.23
C ILE A 42 18.42 13.81 -2.07
N VAL A 43 18.31 13.25 -0.87
CA VAL A 43 19.04 12.04 -0.43
C VAL A 43 18.73 10.79 -1.25
N ASP A 44 17.59 10.77 -1.94
CA ASP A 44 17.14 9.65 -2.77
C ASP A 44 17.61 9.74 -4.24
N SER A 45 18.20 10.87 -4.65
CA SER A 45 18.76 11.04 -5.99
C SER A 45 20.11 10.32 -6.15
N ILE A 46 20.52 10.07 -7.41
CA ILE A 46 21.85 9.50 -7.72
C ILE A 46 22.95 10.43 -7.20
N GLU A 47 22.82 11.74 -7.44
CA GLU A 47 23.78 12.74 -6.98
C GLU A 47 23.83 12.78 -5.44
N GLY A 48 22.66 12.86 -4.79
CA GLY A 48 22.55 12.96 -3.35
C GLY A 48 22.99 11.72 -2.58
N SER A 49 22.81 10.53 -3.15
CA SER A 49 23.25 9.27 -2.52
C SER A 49 24.74 8.97 -2.68
N ARG A 50 25.42 9.60 -3.66
CA ARG A 50 26.84 9.34 -3.96
C ARG A 50 27.79 10.45 -3.54
N ASN A 51 27.39 11.72 -3.66
CA ASN A 51 28.34 12.85 -3.72
C ASN A 51 28.08 13.98 -2.71
N TYR A 52 27.65 13.68 -1.48
CA TYR A 52 27.56 14.73 -0.47
C TYR A 52 28.94 15.05 0.13
N GLU A 53 29.70 15.90 -0.56
CA GLU A 53 31.12 16.14 -0.28
C GLU A 53 31.41 17.32 0.69
N GLN A 54 30.41 18.07 1.17
CA GLN A 54 30.66 19.31 1.93
C GLN A 54 29.96 19.33 3.30
N PRO A 55 30.70 19.52 4.42
CA PRO A 55 30.10 19.77 5.72
C PRO A 55 29.52 21.20 5.77
N GLU A 56 28.33 21.39 5.21
CA GLU A 56 27.57 22.63 5.37
C GLU A 56 27.06 22.77 6.82
N GLU A 57 26.98 24.02 7.30
CA GLU A 57 26.48 24.34 8.64
C GLU A 57 24.98 24.02 8.78
N PHE A 58 24.22 24.29 7.71
CA PHE A 58 22.77 24.09 7.63
C PHE A 58 22.41 23.42 6.31
N VAL A 59 21.64 22.34 6.35
CA VAL A 59 21.26 21.58 5.14
C VAL A 59 19.77 21.36 5.08
N ASP A 60 19.18 21.66 3.92
CA ASP A 60 17.81 21.33 3.59
C ASP A 60 17.73 19.94 2.95
N ILE A 61 17.31 18.94 3.71
CA ILE A 61 17.20 17.54 3.26
C ILE A 61 15.80 17.29 2.73
N VAL A 62 15.69 16.79 1.51
CA VAL A 62 14.42 16.38 0.92
C VAL A 62 14.34 14.87 0.86
N PHE A 63 13.28 14.30 1.45
CA PHE A 63 12.97 12.88 1.37
C PHE A 63 11.97 12.58 0.26
N PHE A 64 12.28 11.55 -0.54
CA PHE A 64 11.36 10.88 -1.47
C PHE A 64 11.05 9.45 -0.98
N GLY A 65 10.64 8.57 -1.91
CA GLY A 65 10.18 7.20 -1.72
C GLY A 65 11.15 6.22 -1.06
N SER A 66 12.16 6.66 -0.31
CA SER A 66 12.93 5.82 0.64
C SER A 66 13.23 6.54 1.96
N PHE A 67 12.39 7.50 2.36
CA PHE A 67 12.57 8.34 3.56
C PHE A 67 12.93 7.58 4.85
N LEU A 68 12.34 6.41 5.10
CA LEU A 68 12.67 5.60 6.29
C LEU A 68 14.13 5.13 6.24
N GLN A 69 14.54 4.54 5.13
CA GLN A 69 15.91 4.07 4.94
C GLN A 69 16.89 5.24 5.11
N ARG A 70 16.65 6.35 4.40
CA ARG A 70 17.51 7.53 4.44
C ARG A 70 17.62 8.13 5.83
N PHE A 71 16.52 8.19 6.57
CA PHE A 71 16.56 8.63 7.96
C PHE A 71 17.46 7.74 8.82
N PHE A 72 17.41 6.41 8.68
CA PHE A 72 18.27 5.54 9.48
C PHE A 72 19.74 5.51 9.00
N GLU A 73 20.01 5.85 7.74
CA GLU A 73 21.35 6.09 7.21
C GLU A 73 21.99 7.39 7.72
N SER A 74 21.22 8.28 8.37
CA SER A 74 21.69 9.59 8.83
C SER A 74 22.80 9.57 9.87
N GLY A 75 23.18 8.40 10.40
CA GLY A 75 24.39 8.26 11.21
C GLY A 75 25.70 8.48 10.45
N ASN A 76 25.63 8.50 9.12
CA ASN A 76 26.76 8.77 8.24
C ASN A 76 26.76 10.20 7.69
N TRP A 77 25.80 11.06 8.09
CA TRP A 77 25.72 12.43 7.61
C TRP A 77 26.74 13.31 8.34
N VAL A 78 27.45 14.15 7.58
CA VAL A 78 28.55 15.00 8.08
C VAL A 78 28.15 16.45 8.37
N SER A 79 26.87 16.79 8.17
CA SER A 79 26.33 18.15 8.38
C SER A 79 26.27 18.53 9.86
N HIS A 80 26.12 19.82 10.19
CA HIS A 80 25.94 20.24 11.59
C HIS A 80 24.47 20.24 12.01
N SER A 81 23.62 20.88 11.22
CA SER A 81 22.18 20.98 11.44
C SER A 81 21.40 20.79 10.14
N VAL A 82 20.21 20.22 10.23
CA VAL A 82 19.38 19.90 9.06
C VAL A 82 17.93 20.30 9.26
N ARG A 83 17.25 20.62 8.17
CA ARG A 83 15.80 20.79 8.09
C ARG A 83 15.25 19.81 7.07
N PHE A 84 14.08 19.23 7.35
CA PHE A 84 13.50 18.21 6.48
C PHE A 84 12.38 18.78 5.62
N TRP A 85 12.33 18.31 4.37
CA TRP A 85 11.24 18.51 3.42
C TRP A 85 10.70 17.14 3.01
N VAL A 86 9.38 17.00 3.02
CA VAL A 86 8.70 15.78 2.60
C VAL A 86 7.60 16.11 1.58
N LEU A 87 7.16 15.09 0.85
CA LEU A 87 6.23 15.25 -0.27
C LEU A 87 4.75 15.06 0.10
N CYS A 88 4.45 14.61 1.32
CA CYS A 88 3.08 14.55 1.82
C CYS A 88 3.01 14.54 3.35
N ASN A 89 1.83 14.89 3.87
CA ASN A 89 1.51 14.90 5.29
C ASN A 89 1.57 13.51 5.93
N SER A 90 1.28 12.43 5.17
CA SER A 90 1.38 11.06 5.71
C SER A 90 2.82 10.72 6.11
N VAL A 91 3.82 11.11 5.31
CA VAL A 91 5.24 10.95 5.67
C VAL A 91 5.57 11.82 6.89
N LYS A 92 5.17 13.10 6.88
CA LYS A 92 5.40 14.01 8.02
C LYS A 92 4.87 13.42 9.32
N ARG A 93 3.65 12.89 9.31
CA ARG A 93 3.04 12.26 10.49
C ARG A 93 3.83 11.04 10.99
N VAL A 94 4.37 10.20 10.11
CA VAL A 94 5.23 9.08 10.53
C VAL A 94 6.51 9.60 11.19
N LEU A 95 7.17 10.59 10.56
CA LEU A 95 8.40 11.19 11.11
C LEU A 95 8.16 11.84 12.48
N VAL A 96 7.03 12.51 12.68
CA VAL A 96 6.70 13.17 13.95
C VAL A 96 6.23 12.18 15.01
N GLU A 97 5.20 11.40 14.71
CA GLU A 97 4.48 10.60 15.71
C GLU A 97 5.19 9.26 16.01
N ASP A 98 5.76 8.60 15.00
CA ASP A 98 6.38 7.27 15.18
C ASP A 98 7.89 7.35 15.40
N ILE A 99 8.58 8.25 14.69
CA ILE A 99 10.03 8.43 14.82
C ILE A 99 10.38 9.42 15.93
N GLY A 100 9.59 10.49 16.11
CA GLY A 100 9.81 11.49 17.16
C GLY A 100 10.64 12.69 16.71
N ILE A 101 10.63 13.02 15.42
CA ILE A 101 11.22 14.26 14.89
C ILE A 101 10.29 15.43 15.27
N PRO A 102 10.81 16.57 15.77
CA PRO A 102 9.97 17.73 16.09
C PRO A 102 9.23 18.27 14.85
N ASP A 103 7.93 18.52 14.98
CA ASP A 103 7.05 18.94 13.88
C ASP A 103 7.53 20.21 13.16
N GLU A 104 8.07 21.15 13.94
CA GLU A 104 8.60 22.42 13.46
C GLU A 104 9.84 22.28 12.56
N THR A 105 10.49 21.11 12.53
CA THR A 105 11.67 20.86 11.70
C THR A 105 11.35 20.19 10.35
N ILE A 106 10.06 19.93 10.09
CA ILE A 106 9.59 19.24 8.87
C ILE A 106 8.61 20.12 8.12
N ASN A 107 8.99 20.50 6.91
CA ASN A 107 8.14 21.18 5.94
C ASN A 107 7.54 20.18 4.95
N VAL A 108 6.35 20.47 4.42
CA VAL A 108 5.70 19.66 3.37
C VAL A 108 5.67 20.47 2.08
N ILE A 109 6.18 19.90 1.00
CA ILE A 109 6.11 20.49 -0.33
C ILE A 109 4.70 20.23 -0.90
N PRO A 110 3.93 21.26 -1.30
CA PRO A 110 2.59 21.06 -1.85
C PRO A 110 2.67 20.35 -3.20
N ARG A 111 1.84 19.32 -3.35
CA ARG A 111 1.74 18.56 -4.59
C ARG A 111 1.59 19.44 -5.83
N TYR A 112 0.57 20.29 -5.84
CA TYR A 112 0.22 21.09 -7.00
C TYR A 112 1.17 22.27 -7.26
N ALA A 113 2.10 22.55 -6.35
CA ALA A 113 3.20 23.47 -6.61
C ALA A 113 4.29 22.83 -7.48
N LEU A 114 4.44 21.51 -7.44
CA LEU A 114 5.38 20.77 -8.29
C LEU A 114 4.74 20.39 -9.62
N TYR A 115 3.50 19.90 -9.60
CA TYR A 115 2.74 19.50 -10.79
C TYR A 115 1.37 20.18 -10.75
N PRO A 116 1.22 21.36 -11.39
CA PRO A 116 -0.05 22.05 -11.47
C PRO A 116 -1.12 21.16 -12.10
N LYS A 117 -2.33 21.28 -11.58
CA LYS A 117 -3.50 20.59 -12.13
C LYS A 117 -3.92 21.28 -13.43
N ALA A 118 -4.37 20.51 -14.43
CA ALA A 118 -4.96 21.09 -15.62
C ALA A 118 -6.23 21.89 -15.26
N ASP A 119 -6.43 23.03 -15.94
CA ASP A 119 -7.66 23.84 -15.79
C ASP A 119 -8.88 23.05 -16.26
N ASP A 120 -8.75 22.39 -17.41
CA ASP A 120 -9.79 21.56 -18.03
C ASP A 120 -9.53 20.08 -17.78
N ILE A 121 -10.21 19.52 -16.79
CA ILE A 121 -10.15 18.10 -16.51
C ILE A 121 -11.32 17.36 -17.14
N ALA A 122 -11.01 16.28 -17.85
CA ALA A 122 -12.00 15.38 -18.39
C ALA A 122 -12.91 14.83 -17.29
N VAL A 123 -14.20 14.76 -17.60
CA VAL A 123 -15.20 14.20 -16.71
C VAL A 123 -14.89 12.74 -16.46
N PHE A 124 -15.01 12.29 -15.21
CA PHE A 124 -14.89 10.88 -14.88
C PHE A 124 -15.90 10.06 -15.72
N PRO A 125 -15.47 8.97 -16.38
CA PRO A 125 -16.29 8.22 -17.33
C PRO A 125 -17.58 7.67 -16.71
N ARG A 126 -18.64 7.50 -17.50
CA ARG A 126 -19.89 6.86 -17.06
C ARG A 126 -19.75 5.33 -17.11
N LYS A 127 -20.45 4.63 -16.21
CA LYS A 127 -20.36 3.16 -16.08
C LYS A 127 -20.66 2.37 -17.36
N ASN A 128 -21.50 2.91 -18.25
CA ASN A 128 -21.96 2.27 -19.48
C ASN A 128 -21.10 2.58 -20.71
N GLU A 129 -20.09 3.45 -20.56
CA GLU A 129 -19.13 3.78 -21.61
C GLU A 129 -18.04 2.71 -21.70
N GLU A 130 -17.32 2.69 -22.81
CA GLU A 130 -16.05 1.97 -22.91
C GLU A 130 -14.97 2.79 -22.21
N ILE A 131 -14.27 2.18 -21.25
CA ILE A 131 -13.33 2.87 -20.35
C ILE A 131 -11.96 2.22 -20.47
N SER A 132 -10.94 3.03 -20.71
CA SER A 132 -9.54 2.60 -20.62
C SER A 132 -9.02 2.88 -19.22
N PHE A 133 -8.84 1.84 -18.43
CA PHE A 133 -8.07 1.90 -17.19
C PHE A 133 -6.59 1.93 -17.54
N VAL A 134 -5.90 3.01 -17.20
CA VAL A 134 -4.49 3.18 -17.54
C VAL A 134 -3.66 3.24 -16.27
N TYR A 135 -2.83 2.23 -16.05
CA TYR A 135 -1.75 2.25 -15.07
C TYR A 135 -0.43 2.51 -15.78
N ALA A 136 0.37 3.44 -15.25
CA ALA A 136 1.70 3.73 -15.76
C ALA A 136 2.73 3.76 -14.62
N GLY A 137 3.73 2.90 -14.71
CA GLY A 137 4.80 2.77 -13.72
C GLY A 137 5.33 1.35 -13.64
N ARG A 138 6.19 1.10 -12.66
CA ARG A 138 6.71 -0.24 -12.36
C ARG A 138 5.56 -1.23 -12.11
N ILE A 139 5.59 -2.37 -12.76
CA ILE A 139 4.60 -3.43 -12.61
C ILE A 139 5.12 -4.43 -11.58
N SER A 140 4.71 -4.27 -10.31
CA SER A 140 5.28 -5.01 -9.17
C SER A 140 4.23 -5.44 -8.14
N GLU A 141 4.64 -6.35 -7.24
CA GLU A 141 3.83 -6.73 -6.07
C GLU A 141 3.53 -5.48 -5.22
N SER A 142 4.56 -4.71 -4.89
CA SER A 142 4.47 -3.48 -4.07
C SER A 142 3.55 -2.39 -4.65
N LYS A 143 3.28 -2.41 -5.96
CA LYS A 143 2.31 -1.51 -6.61
C LYS A 143 0.89 -2.07 -6.65
N ASN A 144 0.67 -3.24 -6.05
CA ASN A 144 -0.61 -3.91 -5.90
C ASN A 144 -1.28 -4.23 -7.24
N ILE A 145 -0.49 -4.61 -8.25
CA ILE A 145 -1.01 -4.85 -9.61
C ILE A 145 -1.96 -6.04 -9.67
N GLU A 146 -1.73 -7.10 -8.88
CA GLU A 146 -2.67 -8.21 -8.79
C GLU A 146 -4.06 -7.75 -8.30
N ALA A 147 -4.11 -6.80 -7.36
CA ALA A 147 -5.38 -6.23 -6.91
C ALA A 147 -6.07 -5.45 -8.04
N LEU A 148 -5.30 -4.66 -8.81
CA LEU A 148 -5.82 -3.94 -9.97
C LEU A 148 -6.41 -4.89 -11.03
N VAL A 149 -5.73 -6.02 -11.29
CA VAL A 149 -6.22 -7.07 -12.19
C VAL A 149 -7.53 -7.66 -11.67
N TYR A 150 -7.58 -8.11 -10.42
CA TYR A 150 -8.80 -8.68 -9.83
C TYR A 150 -9.96 -7.68 -9.80
N ILE A 151 -9.71 -6.44 -9.40
CA ILE A 151 -10.75 -5.40 -9.35
C ILE A 151 -11.32 -5.14 -10.74
N THR A 152 -10.47 -5.00 -11.75
CA THR A 152 -10.90 -4.84 -13.14
C THR A 152 -11.75 -6.02 -13.59
N TYR A 153 -11.29 -7.25 -13.33
CA TYR A 153 -12.03 -8.47 -13.63
C TYR A 153 -13.42 -8.46 -12.99
N TYR A 154 -13.53 -8.10 -11.72
CA TYR A 154 -14.82 -8.07 -11.03
C TYR A 154 -15.75 -6.93 -11.47
N LEU A 155 -15.20 -5.78 -11.86
CA LEU A 155 -15.99 -4.71 -12.48
C LEU A 155 -16.60 -5.17 -13.82
N GLN A 156 -15.83 -5.92 -14.62
CA GLN A 156 -16.36 -6.55 -15.83
C GLN A 156 -17.39 -7.65 -15.51
N LYS A 157 -17.01 -8.65 -14.71
CA LYS A 157 -17.81 -9.88 -14.54
C LYS A 157 -19.08 -9.67 -13.72
N ASN A 158 -19.00 -8.90 -12.63
CA ASN A 158 -20.13 -8.74 -11.71
C ASN A 158 -21.05 -7.58 -12.10
N PHE A 159 -20.52 -6.59 -12.83
CA PHE A 159 -21.24 -5.34 -13.12
C PHE A 159 -21.31 -5.00 -14.61
N ALA A 160 -20.83 -5.89 -15.49
CA ALA A 160 -20.86 -5.74 -16.95
C ALA A 160 -20.23 -4.42 -17.45
N MET A 161 -19.25 -3.86 -16.72
CA MET A 161 -18.56 -2.64 -17.15
C MET A 161 -17.62 -2.95 -18.32
N LYS A 162 -17.62 -2.09 -19.34
CA LYS A 162 -16.75 -2.22 -20.52
C LYS A 162 -15.39 -1.59 -20.27
N ILE A 163 -14.56 -2.26 -19.46
CA ILE A 163 -13.26 -1.73 -19.05
C ILE A 163 -12.14 -2.49 -19.74
N LYS A 164 -11.24 -1.81 -20.45
CA LYS A 164 -9.95 -2.36 -20.87
C LYS A 164 -8.85 -1.84 -19.96
N LEU A 165 -8.09 -2.74 -19.33
CA LEU A 165 -6.96 -2.38 -18.49
C LEU A 165 -5.66 -2.38 -19.31
N TYR A 166 -4.93 -1.28 -19.22
CA TYR A 166 -3.60 -1.08 -19.78
C TYR A 166 -2.60 -0.98 -18.64
N LEU A 167 -1.66 -1.92 -18.58
CA LEU A 167 -0.54 -1.93 -17.65
C LEU A 167 0.71 -1.50 -18.41
N ILE A 168 1.13 -0.24 -18.23
CA ILE A 168 2.23 0.37 -18.99
C ILE A 168 3.46 0.49 -18.10
N GLY A 169 4.55 -0.17 -18.49
CA GLY A 169 5.83 -0.17 -17.79
C GLY A 169 6.45 -1.56 -17.70
N ASN A 170 7.62 -1.63 -17.08
CA ASN A 170 8.36 -2.88 -16.96
C ASN A 170 7.95 -3.64 -15.69
N THR A 171 7.91 -4.97 -15.80
CA THR A 171 7.77 -5.87 -14.67
C THR A 171 9.01 -5.83 -13.78
N ASP A 172 8.80 -5.94 -12.48
CA ASP A 172 9.89 -6.10 -11.53
C ASP A 172 9.53 -7.09 -10.42
N ASN A 173 10.56 -7.61 -9.75
CA ASN A 173 10.40 -8.56 -8.65
C ASN A 173 10.50 -7.89 -7.27
N VAL A 174 10.25 -6.58 -7.18
CA VAL A 174 10.23 -5.88 -5.90
C VAL A 174 8.97 -6.26 -5.14
N SER A 175 9.20 -7.08 -4.14
CA SER A 175 8.17 -7.60 -3.27
C SER A 175 7.64 -6.54 -2.30
N SER A 176 6.46 -6.81 -1.76
CA SER A 176 5.92 -6.02 -0.65
C SER A 176 6.84 -6.04 0.56
N ILE A 177 6.79 -5.00 1.41
CA ILE A 177 7.30 -5.13 2.79
C ILE A 177 6.54 -6.20 3.60
N TYR A 178 5.32 -6.54 3.20
CA TYR A 178 4.51 -7.58 3.81
C TYR A 178 4.88 -8.98 3.29
N SER A 179 5.70 -9.04 2.24
CA SER A 179 6.15 -10.26 1.58
C SER A 179 7.48 -10.70 2.19
N LEU A 180 7.51 -11.89 2.77
CA LEU A 180 8.74 -12.52 3.26
C LEU A 180 9.46 -13.31 2.16
N LYS A 181 9.11 -13.08 0.88
CA LYS A 181 9.65 -13.79 -0.28
C LYS A 181 10.82 -12.98 -0.86
N GLU A 182 12.06 -13.35 -0.52
CA GLU A 182 13.26 -12.69 -1.07
C GLU A 182 13.97 -13.53 -2.16
N ASP A 183 13.89 -14.87 -2.14
CA ASP A 183 14.90 -15.67 -2.86
C ASP A 183 14.43 -16.36 -4.17
N GLN A 184 13.12 -16.41 -4.48
CA GLN A 184 12.58 -17.16 -5.66
C GLN A 184 11.30 -16.55 -6.26
N PHE A 185 11.17 -15.22 -6.24
CA PHE A 185 9.96 -14.55 -6.71
C PHE A 185 10.07 -14.12 -8.18
N ASN A 186 9.17 -14.63 -9.03
CA ASN A 186 8.96 -14.13 -10.39
C ASN A 186 7.54 -13.54 -10.49
N PHE A 187 7.44 -12.22 -10.34
CA PHE A 187 6.18 -11.50 -10.34
C PHE A 187 5.51 -11.53 -11.71
N GLU A 188 6.30 -11.38 -12.76
CA GLU A 188 5.81 -11.38 -14.14
C GLU A 188 5.08 -12.69 -14.47
N LYS A 189 5.72 -13.83 -14.20
CA LYS A 189 5.10 -15.14 -14.41
C LYS A 189 3.80 -15.27 -13.62
N ARG A 190 3.80 -14.88 -12.34
CA ARG A 190 2.62 -14.91 -11.47
C ARG A 190 1.49 -14.02 -11.99
N LEU A 191 1.83 -12.83 -12.51
CA LEU A 191 0.86 -11.88 -13.08
C LEU A 191 0.24 -12.44 -14.36
N PHE A 192 1.04 -13.00 -15.27
CA PHE A 192 0.52 -13.59 -16.50
C PHE A 192 -0.29 -14.86 -16.25
N GLU A 193 0.10 -15.70 -15.28
CA GLU A 193 -0.71 -16.84 -14.83
C GLU A 193 -2.06 -16.37 -14.26
N LEU A 194 -2.06 -15.33 -13.41
CA LEU A 194 -3.29 -14.73 -12.91
C LEU A 194 -4.17 -14.23 -14.05
N MET A 195 -3.62 -13.47 -15.01
CA MET A 195 -4.37 -12.96 -16.16
C MET A 195 -4.90 -14.08 -17.06
N GLY A 196 -4.15 -15.18 -17.24
CA GLY A 196 -4.57 -16.33 -18.05
C GLY A 196 -5.65 -17.20 -17.40
N ASN A 197 -5.76 -17.17 -16.07
CA ASN A 197 -6.73 -17.98 -15.30
C ASN A 197 -8.09 -17.30 -15.09
N LEU A 198 -8.25 -16.04 -15.54
CA LEU A 198 -9.48 -15.27 -15.39
C LEU A 198 -10.28 -15.25 -16.70
N ASP A 199 -11.59 -15.43 -16.61
CA ASP A 199 -12.53 -15.44 -17.74
C ASP A 199 -12.95 -14.01 -18.12
N TRP A 200 -12.09 -13.31 -18.87
CA TRP A 200 -12.24 -11.90 -19.21
C TRP A 200 -13.37 -11.62 -20.20
N LEU A 201 -14.12 -10.54 -19.98
CA LEU A 201 -14.94 -9.94 -21.04
C LEU A 201 -14.07 -9.12 -21.99
N ILE A 202 -13.09 -8.40 -21.45
CA ILE A 202 -12.09 -7.63 -22.19
C ILE A 202 -10.74 -7.87 -21.53
N GLN A 203 -9.83 -8.54 -22.23
CA GLN A 203 -8.53 -8.92 -21.68
C GLN A 203 -7.62 -7.69 -21.45
N PRO A 204 -6.86 -7.64 -20.33
CA PRO A 204 -5.88 -6.57 -20.11
C PRO A 204 -4.73 -6.64 -21.11
N GLU A 205 -4.09 -5.50 -21.33
CA GLU A 205 -2.93 -5.34 -22.20
C GLU A 205 -1.73 -4.87 -21.37
N VAL A 206 -0.59 -5.53 -21.52
CA VAL A 206 0.69 -5.14 -20.90
C VAL A 206 1.56 -4.50 -21.99
N ILE A 207 2.03 -3.28 -21.74
CA ILE A 207 2.83 -2.51 -22.68
C ILE A 207 4.16 -2.15 -22.01
N SER A 208 5.21 -2.88 -22.35
CA SER A 208 6.56 -2.67 -21.85
C SER A 208 7.30 -1.60 -22.65
N GLU A 209 8.44 -1.13 -22.12
CA GLU A 209 9.40 -0.28 -22.86
C GLU A 209 8.85 1.07 -23.36
N VAL A 210 7.86 1.64 -22.67
CA VAL A 210 7.36 2.99 -22.98
C VAL A 210 8.27 4.05 -22.37
N GLU A 211 8.73 5.00 -23.19
CA GLU A 211 9.52 6.14 -22.73
C GLU A 211 8.75 7.02 -21.74
N GLN A 212 9.49 7.73 -20.88
CA GLN A 212 8.90 8.57 -19.85
C GLN A 212 8.00 9.64 -20.48
N GLY A 213 6.74 9.63 -20.07
CA GLY A 213 5.74 10.58 -20.53
C GLY A 213 5.04 10.26 -21.85
N GLU A 214 5.55 9.33 -22.65
CA GLU A 214 4.90 8.94 -23.92
C GLU A 214 3.57 8.23 -23.70
N TRP A 215 3.40 7.54 -22.57
CA TRP A 215 2.15 6.87 -22.22
C TRP A 215 0.94 7.83 -22.20
N ARG A 216 1.15 9.13 -21.92
CA ARG A 216 0.08 10.15 -21.92
C ARG A 216 -0.40 10.55 -23.31
N LYS A 217 0.42 10.30 -24.33
CA LYS A 217 0.13 10.64 -25.74
C LYS A 217 -0.60 9.51 -26.47
N MET A 218 -0.64 8.33 -25.87
CA MET A 218 -1.33 7.17 -26.43
C MET A 218 -2.85 7.40 -26.49
N LYS A 219 -3.50 6.77 -27.46
CA LYS A 219 -4.94 6.89 -27.69
C LYS A 219 -5.70 5.88 -26.83
N PHE A 220 -6.62 6.38 -26.03
CA PHE A 220 -7.44 5.59 -25.11
C PHE A 220 -8.90 6.07 -25.17
N ALA A 221 -9.85 5.14 -25.09
CA ALA A 221 -11.27 5.44 -24.94
C ALA A 221 -11.57 5.85 -23.48
N ASN A 222 -12.25 6.98 -23.26
CA ASN A 222 -12.64 7.53 -21.95
C ASN A 222 -11.62 7.22 -20.84
N LYS A 223 -10.39 7.70 -21.03
CA LYS A 223 -9.23 7.35 -20.20
C LYS A 223 -9.43 7.70 -18.72
N LEU A 224 -9.15 6.73 -17.86
CA LEU A 224 -9.13 6.87 -16.42
C LEU A 224 -7.79 6.36 -15.91
N TYR A 225 -6.98 7.23 -15.33
CA TYR A 225 -5.75 6.79 -14.69
C TYR A 225 -6.10 6.01 -13.42
N VAL A 226 -5.49 4.85 -13.21
CA VAL A 226 -5.77 3.99 -12.06
C VAL A 226 -4.49 3.58 -11.35
N SER A 227 -4.49 3.65 -10.01
CA SER A 227 -3.37 3.14 -9.20
C SER A 227 -3.85 2.73 -7.80
N PHE A 228 -3.69 1.45 -7.46
CA PHE A 228 -4.04 0.90 -6.16
C PHE A 228 -2.84 0.60 -5.28
N SER A 229 -1.71 1.27 -5.52
CA SER A 229 -0.51 1.07 -4.71
C SER A 229 -0.80 1.34 -3.23
N THR A 230 -0.32 0.42 -2.40
CA THR A 230 -0.23 0.57 -0.95
C THR A 230 1.22 0.49 -0.49
N TYR A 231 2.15 0.85 -1.38
CA TYR A 231 3.58 0.80 -1.07
C TYR A 231 3.88 1.74 0.09
N ASN A 232 4.67 1.27 1.05
CA ASN A 232 5.03 2.05 2.24
C ASN A 232 5.87 3.29 1.92
N CYS A 233 6.36 3.43 0.70
CA CYS A 233 7.01 4.67 0.25
C CYS A 233 6.26 5.34 -0.91
N GLU A 234 4.96 5.09 -1.07
CA GLU A 234 4.11 5.87 -1.97
C GLU A 234 3.81 7.23 -1.33
N ASP A 235 4.75 8.16 -1.46
CA ASP A 235 4.72 9.49 -0.86
C ASP A 235 4.26 10.60 -1.82
N TYR A 236 4.28 10.34 -3.14
CA TYR A 236 3.90 11.30 -4.16
C TYR A 236 3.12 10.69 -5.34
N GLY A 237 3.66 9.69 -6.04
CA GLY A 237 3.06 9.18 -7.27
C GLY A 237 3.21 10.13 -8.46
N VAL A 238 4.40 10.14 -9.07
CA VAL A 238 4.71 11.00 -10.22
C VAL A 238 3.74 10.76 -11.38
N SER A 239 3.45 9.51 -11.74
CA SER A 239 2.50 9.23 -12.83
C SER A 239 1.07 9.68 -12.54
N VAL A 240 0.64 9.71 -11.27
CA VAL A 240 -0.63 10.32 -10.85
C VAL A 240 -0.60 11.83 -11.06
N ALA A 241 0.50 12.48 -10.67
CA ALA A 241 0.68 13.92 -10.83
C ALA A 241 0.66 14.32 -12.31
N GLU A 242 1.37 13.56 -13.15
CA GLU A 242 1.38 13.75 -14.59
C GLU A 242 0.00 13.54 -15.22
N ALA A 243 -0.78 12.54 -14.76
CA ALA A 243 -2.16 12.33 -15.21
C ALA A 243 -3.05 13.55 -14.93
N GLN A 244 -2.92 14.12 -13.72
CA GLN A 244 -3.67 15.31 -13.29
C GLN A 244 -3.26 16.58 -14.05
N GLU A 245 -1.96 16.75 -14.29
CA GLU A 245 -1.41 17.86 -15.11
C GLU A 245 -1.92 17.81 -16.55
N HIS A 246 -2.31 16.64 -17.04
CA HIS A 246 -2.86 16.44 -18.39
C HIS A 246 -4.39 16.32 -18.42
N GLY A 247 -5.07 16.59 -17.30
CA GLY A 247 -6.53 16.64 -17.25
C GLY A 247 -7.23 15.28 -17.17
N TRP A 248 -6.57 14.22 -16.69
CA TRP A 248 -7.17 12.89 -16.63
C TRP A 248 -7.90 12.68 -15.28
N PRO A 249 -9.09 12.06 -15.29
CA PRO A 249 -9.71 11.55 -14.07
C PRO A 249 -8.84 10.45 -13.46
N CYS A 250 -8.96 10.24 -12.14
CA CYS A 250 -8.16 9.26 -11.42
C CYS A 250 -8.98 8.37 -10.49
N LEU A 251 -8.69 7.07 -10.50
CA LEU A 251 -9.18 6.08 -9.54
C LEU A 251 -7.99 5.58 -8.72
N LEU A 252 -7.90 5.98 -7.45
CA LEU A 252 -6.69 5.83 -6.64
C LEU A 252 -6.97 5.08 -5.34
N SER A 253 -5.96 4.45 -4.76
CA SER A 253 -6.01 4.08 -3.33
C SER A 253 -6.03 5.33 -2.45
N ASN A 254 -6.73 5.27 -1.31
CA ASN A 254 -6.70 6.30 -0.28
C ASN A 254 -5.47 6.10 0.62
N TRP A 255 -4.28 6.22 0.03
CA TRP A 255 -3.00 5.81 0.64
C TRP A 255 -1.87 6.83 0.40
N GLY A 256 -1.08 7.12 1.43
CA GLY A 256 0.15 7.90 1.34
C GLY A 256 -0.05 9.25 0.63
N GLY A 257 0.80 9.54 -0.35
CA GLY A 257 0.72 10.76 -1.17
C GLY A 257 -0.59 10.91 -1.97
N TYR A 258 -1.29 9.82 -2.27
CA TYR A 258 -2.55 9.88 -3.03
C TYR A 258 -3.67 10.53 -2.22
N LYS A 259 -3.53 10.60 -0.89
CA LYS A 259 -4.46 11.32 0.00
C LYS A 259 -4.56 12.81 -0.29
N GLU A 260 -3.53 13.38 -0.92
CA GLU A 260 -3.46 14.80 -1.28
C GLU A 260 -3.85 15.07 -2.74
N VAL A 261 -4.29 14.05 -3.49
CA VAL A 261 -4.85 14.25 -4.83
C VAL A 261 -6.30 14.73 -4.70
N GLU A 262 -6.64 15.84 -5.34
CA GLU A 262 -7.90 16.56 -5.12
C GLU A 262 -8.70 16.79 -6.40
N GLY A 263 -10.02 16.87 -6.23
CA GLY A 263 -10.98 17.27 -7.27
C GLY A 263 -12.11 16.27 -7.47
N SER A 264 -13.19 16.75 -8.09
CA SER A 264 -14.42 15.99 -8.38
C SER A 264 -14.27 14.92 -9.47
N HIS A 265 -13.08 14.76 -10.03
CA HIS A 265 -12.69 13.77 -11.03
C HIS A 265 -11.79 12.68 -10.43
N VAL A 266 -11.72 12.61 -9.09
CA VAL A 266 -10.91 11.63 -8.36
C VAL A 266 -11.83 10.77 -7.50
N LEU A 267 -11.71 9.45 -7.63
CA LEU A 267 -12.34 8.48 -6.74
C LEU A 267 -11.25 7.77 -5.94
N LYS A 268 -11.33 7.84 -4.60
CA LYS A 268 -10.37 7.20 -3.69
C LYS A 268 -10.97 5.96 -3.05
N VAL A 269 -10.40 4.81 -3.36
CA VAL A 269 -10.77 3.51 -2.81
C VAL A 269 -10.17 3.38 -1.41
N PRO A 270 -10.97 3.07 -0.37
CA PRO A 270 -10.45 2.88 0.98
C PRO A 270 -9.32 1.87 1.01
N SER A 271 -8.22 2.22 1.68
CA SER A 271 -7.04 1.38 1.70
C SER A 271 -7.28 0.03 2.38
N SER A 272 -8.29 -0.07 3.27
CA SER A 272 -8.70 -1.31 3.94
C SER A 272 -9.05 -2.44 2.97
N TYR A 273 -9.62 -2.12 1.80
CA TYR A 273 -9.90 -3.10 0.75
C TYR A 273 -8.65 -3.48 -0.06
N LEU A 274 -7.61 -2.66 -0.01
CA LEU A 274 -6.43 -2.74 -0.86
C LEU A 274 -5.16 -3.16 -0.11
N ILE A 275 -5.20 -3.29 1.22
CA ILE A 275 -4.01 -3.68 2.01
C ILE A 275 -3.41 -4.94 1.41
N GLU A 276 -2.16 -4.87 1.02
CA GLU A 276 -1.46 -5.95 0.35
C GLU A 276 -1.40 -7.21 1.23
N SER A 277 -1.78 -8.36 0.66
CA SER A 277 -1.70 -9.68 1.32
C SER A 277 -0.82 -10.60 0.50
N SER A 278 0.45 -10.24 0.39
CA SER A 278 1.45 -11.01 -0.33
C SER A 278 1.43 -12.48 0.13
N GLY A 279 1.11 -13.39 -0.81
CA GLY A 279 1.02 -14.83 -0.55
C GLY A 279 -0.35 -15.34 -0.09
N GLU A 280 -1.36 -14.49 0.01
CA GLU A 280 -2.72 -14.84 0.43
C GLU A 280 -3.73 -14.61 -0.70
N GLN A 281 -3.58 -15.35 -1.80
CA GLN A 281 -4.35 -15.12 -3.03
C GLN A 281 -5.86 -15.19 -2.82
N ILE A 282 -6.31 -16.10 -1.96
CA ILE A 282 -7.72 -16.24 -1.59
C ILE A 282 -8.24 -14.94 -0.96
N ALA A 283 -7.57 -14.41 0.07
CA ALA A 283 -7.99 -13.15 0.71
C ALA A 283 -7.90 -11.97 -0.26
N LEU A 284 -6.87 -11.91 -1.10
CA LEU A 284 -6.71 -10.86 -2.10
C LEU A 284 -7.89 -10.84 -3.08
N LYS A 285 -8.18 -11.98 -3.71
CA LYS A 285 -9.29 -12.17 -4.66
C LYS A 285 -10.60 -11.62 -4.10
N TYR A 286 -10.95 -11.98 -2.87
CA TYR A 286 -12.22 -11.55 -2.27
C TYR A 286 -12.25 -10.09 -1.85
N ARG A 287 -11.16 -9.57 -1.26
CA ARG A 287 -11.08 -8.15 -0.93
C ARG A 287 -11.19 -7.29 -2.18
N CYS A 288 -10.60 -7.74 -3.29
CA CYS A 288 -10.74 -7.09 -4.59
C CYS A 288 -12.17 -7.17 -5.16
N ARG A 289 -12.90 -8.26 -4.94
CA ARG A 289 -14.32 -8.35 -5.28
C ARG A 289 -15.14 -7.28 -4.55
N TYR A 290 -14.85 -7.06 -3.26
CA TYR A 290 -15.52 -6.00 -2.48
C TYR A 290 -15.10 -4.61 -2.90
N ALA A 291 -13.80 -4.40 -3.14
CA ALA A 291 -13.30 -3.15 -3.69
C ALA A 291 -14.04 -2.80 -4.99
N ALA A 292 -14.21 -3.76 -5.91
CA ALA A 292 -14.98 -3.58 -7.13
C ALA A 292 -16.45 -3.20 -6.86
N SER A 293 -17.12 -3.89 -5.92
CA SER A 293 -18.49 -3.52 -5.51
C SER A 293 -18.58 -2.11 -4.92
N TRP A 294 -17.64 -1.74 -4.06
CA TRP A 294 -17.54 -0.41 -3.46
C TRP A 294 -17.30 0.66 -4.53
N ILE A 295 -16.37 0.41 -5.45
CA ILE A 295 -16.07 1.27 -6.60
C ILE A 295 -17.31 1.46 -7.46
N TYR A 296 -18.01 0.37 -7.81
CA TYR A 296 -19.23 0.45 -8.60
C TYR A 296 -20.32 1.27 -7.89
N LYS A 297 -20.55 1.04 -6.59
CA LYS A 297 -21.55 1.79 -5.79
C LYS A 297 -21.21 3.27 -5.69
N ASN A 298 -19.94 3.62 -5.56
CA ASN A 298 -19.46 4.99 -5.37
C ASN A 298 -18.96 5.66 -6.66
N TRP A 299 -19.14 5.04 -7.82
CA TRP A 299 -18.67 5.57 -9.11
C TRP A 299 -19.12 7.01 -9.39
N GLU A 300 -20.35 7.34 -8.97
CA GLU A 300 -20.93 8.68 -9.10
C GLU A 300 -20.79 9.53 -7.82
N ASN A 301 -20.43 8.92 -6.69
CA ASN A 301 -20.31 9.60 -5.41
C ASN A 301 -18.86 10.03 -5.19
N ARG A 302 -18.56 11.29 -5.53
CA ARG A 302 -17.18 11.78 -5.61
C ARG A 302 -16.92 12.70 -4.43
N SER A 303 -15.90 12.36 -3.64
CA SER A 303 -15.48 13.19 -2.52
C SER A 303 -14.81 14.46 -3.04
N ILE A 304 -15.40 15.61 -2.76
CA ILE A 304 -14.74 16.90 -2.93
C ILE A 304 -13.82 17.06 -1.71
N ILE A 305 -12.55 16.69 -1.86
CA ILE A 305 -11.52 17.27 -0.99
C ILE A 305 -11.34 18.70 -1.50
N LYS A 306 -11.59 19.67 -0.63
CA LYS A 306 -11.40 21.09 -0.96
C LYS A 306 -9.92 21.30 -1.27
N ASP A 307 -9.69 22.10 -2.31
CA ASP A 307 -8.38 22.64 -2.68
C ASP A 307 -7.85 23.45 -1.50
N ASP A 308 -7.06 22.80 -0.65
CA ASP A 308 -6.39 23.49 0.43
C ASP A 308 -5.20 24.19 -0.21
N LYS A 309 -5.42 25.46 -0.61
CA LYS A 309 -4.36 26.44 -0.86
C LYS A 309 -3.62 26.76 0.45
N ALA A 310 -3.25 25.73 1.20
CA ALA A 310 -2.47 25.85 2.40
C ALA A 310 -1.13 26.46 1.99
N LYS A 311 -0.91 27.70 2.45
CA LYS A 311 0.42 28.30 2.40
C LYS A 311 1.35 27.35 3.14
N VAL A 312 2.40 26.91 2.47
CA VAL A 312 3.47 26.15 3.11
C VAL A 312 3.98 26.97 4.28
N LYS A 313 3.87 26.40 5.48
CA LYS A 313 4.52 26.97 6.64
C LYS A 313 6.00 26.64 6.52
N ASN A 314 6.81 27.56 6.01
CA ASN A 314 8.26 27.41 6.03
C ASN A 314 8.76 27.69 7.45
N ASN A 315 8.92 26.65 8.24
CA ASN A 315 9.58 26.80 9.53
C ASN A 315 11.10 26.83 9.27
N GLU A 316 11.77 27.88 9.72
CA GLU A 316 13.25 27.99 9.66
C GLU A 316 13.89 27.39 10.92
N VAL A 317 13.43 26.20 11.29
CA VAL A 317 13.95 25.48 12.46
C VAL A 317 14.80 24.31 12.00
N TYR A 318 16.08 24.34 12.39
CA TYR A 318 17.05 23.30 12.09
C TYR A 318 17.29 22.39 13.29
N LEU A 319 17.52 21.11 13.02
CA LEU A 319 17.79 20.06 13.98
C LEU A 319 19.26 19.65 13.91
N SER A 320 19.99 19.71 15.02
CA SER A 320 21.38 19.26 15.04
C SER A 320 21.51 17.75 14.81
N ILE A 321 22.58 17.30 14.15
CA ILE A 321 22.85 15.87 13.96
C ILE A 321 22.89 15.11 15.29
N LYS A 322 23.48 15.69 16.35
CA LYS A 322 23.47 15.12 17.70
C LYS A 322 22.04 14.82 18.21
N LYS A 323 21.07 15.67 17.86
CA LYS A 323 19.67 15.45 18.23
C LYS A 323 19.03 14.36 17.37
N ILE A 324 19.36 14.27 16.09
CA ILE A 324 18.93 13.18 15.20
C ILE A 324 19.47 11.84 15.71
N ASP A 325 20.74 11.77 16.09
CA ASP A 325 21.36 10.58 16.67
C ASP A 325 20.61 10.12 17.93
N LYS A 326 20.24 11.07 18.79
CA LYS A 326 19.43 10.79 19.99
C LYS A 326 18.04 10.26 19.64
N ILE A 327 17.40 10.79 18.59
CA ILE A 327 16.10 10.30 18.11
C ILE A 327 16.25 8.87 17.57
N ARG A 328 17.24 8.59 16.72
CA ARG A 328 17.52 7.24 16.22
C ARG A 328 17.78 6.26 17.37
N LYS A 329 18.59 6.66 18.35
CA LYS A 329 18.86 5.83 19.54
C LYS A 329 17.58 5.50 20.32
N LYS A 330 16.71 6.49 20.56
CA LYS A 330 15.41 6.26 21.20
C LYS A 330 14.52 5.31 20.40
N PHE A 331 14.54 5.41 19.06
CA PHE A 331 13.80 4.50 18.20
C PHE A 331 14.32 3.06 18.33
N ILE A 332 15.65 2.88 18.33
CA ILE A 332 16.30 1.58 18.55
C ILE A 332 15.99 1.04 19.96
N GLU A 333 16.00 1.88 21.00
CA GLU A 333 15.62 1.49 22.36
C GLU A 333 14.15 1.01 22.44
N LYS A 334 13.25 1.65 21.67
CA LYS A 334 11.81 1.31 21.63
C LYS A 334 11.52 0.03 20.86
N TYR A 335 12.14 -0.15 19.69
CA TYR A 335 11.80 -1.24 18.75
C TYR A 335 12.85 -2.36 18.68
N GLY A 336 14.02 -2.17 19.27
CA GLY A 336 15.12 -3.14 19.34
C GLY A 336 16.13 -3.04 18.18
N THR A 337 17.11 -3.95 18.19
CA THR A 337 18.13 -4.08 17.15
C THR A 337 17.61 -4.44 15.74
N PRO A 338 16.42 -5.06 15.55
CA PRO A 338 15.86 -5.28 14.20
C PRO A 338 15.65 -3.99 13.39
N THR A 339 15.63 -2.83 14.02
CA THR A 339 15.57 -1.52 13.35
C THR A 339 16.73 -1.28 12.36
N LEU A 340 17.87 -1.96 12.54
CA LEU A 340 19.00 -1.93 11.59
C LEU A 340 18.64 -2.44 10.20
N TYR A 341 17.58 -3.25 10.06
CA TYR A 341 17.07 -3.66 8.76
C TYR A 341 16.52 -2.48 7.94
N LEU A 342 15.99 -1.43 8.58
CA LEU A 342 15.51 -0.23 7.89
C LEU A 342 16.65 0.52 7.18
N ALA A 343 17.81 0.65 7.82
CA ALA A 343 19.00 1.25 7.22
C ALA A 343 19.55 0.45 6.03
N ARG A 344 19.18 -0.84 5.90
CA ARG A 344 19.61 -1.72 4.81
C ARG A 344 18.60 -1.83 3.68
N GLY A 345 17.50 -1.08 3.74
CA GLY A 345 16.37 -1.20 2.82
C GLY A 345 15.58 -2.52 2.99
N GLN A 346 15.75 -3.22 4.13
CA GLN A 346 15.13 -4.52 4.41
C GLN A 346 13.90 -4.36 5.33
N ALA A 347 12.99 -3.46 4.96
CA ALA A 347 11.81 -3.14 5.77
C ALA A 347 10.91 -4.37 6.05
N ASN A 348 10.88 -5.34 5.14
CA ASN A 348 10.23 -6.64 5.32
C ASN A 348 10.81 -7.46 6.48
N LYS A 349 12.13 -7.48 6.67
CA LYS A 349 12.78 -8.16 7.80
C LYS A 349 12.48 -7.47 9.13
N PHE A 350 12.37 -6.14 9.11
CA PHE A 350 11.88 -5.41 10.28
C PHE A 350 10.42 -5.75 10.57
N TYR A 351 9.55 -5.76 9.55
CA TYR A 351 8.13 -6.13 9.69
C TYR A 351 7.91 -7.56 10.24
N ALA A 352 8.80 -8.49 9.91
CA ALA A 352 8.76 -9.85 10.44
C ALA A 352 8.92 -9.93 11.97
N ASP A 353 9.61 -8.95 12.57
CA ASP A 353 9.76 -8.83 14.03
C ASP A 353 8.49 -8.31 14.70
N LYS A 354 8.23 -8.74 15.94
CA LYS A 354 7.05 -8.34 16.72
C LYS A 354 6.95 -6.82 16.92
N ASN A 355 8.06 -6.14 17.15
CA ASN A 355 8.08 -4.69 17.35
C ASN A 355 8.00 -3.96 16.01
N GLY A 356 8.64 -4.47 14.96
CA GLY A 356 8.50 -3.90 13.63
C GLY A 356 7.08 -4.03 13.08
N ARG A 357 6.37 -5.14 13.34
CA ARG A 357 4.94 -5.28 13.03
C ARG A 357 4.10 -4.18 13.67
N LYS A 358 4.30 -3.93 14.97
CA LYS A 358 3.61 -2.82 15.68
C LYS A 358 3.92 -1.45 15.10
N PHE A 359 5.17 -1.23 14.68
CA PHE A 359 5.53 0.01 13.97
C PHE A 359 4.74 0.14 12.67
N PHE A 360 4.68 -0.91 11.84
CA PHE A 360 3.98 -0.87 10.58
C PHE A 360 2.45 -0.84 10.71
N GLU A 361 1.86 -1.36 11.80
CA GLU A 361 0.44 -1.13 12.12
C GLU A 361 0.16 0.37 12.35
N SER A 362 1.02 1.04 13.11
CA SER A 362 0.95 2.49 13.36
C SER A 362 1.18 3.29 12.06
N PHE A 363 2.12 2.82 11.23
CA PHE A 363 2.45 3.39 9.93
C PHE A 363 1.26 3.33 8.97
N GLN A 364 0.67 2.15 8.82
CA GLN A 364 -0.50 1.90 7.97
C GLN A 364 -1.66 2.82 8.36
N ALA A 365 -1.89 3.05 9.65
CA ALA A 365 -2.94 3.96 10.11
C ALA A 365 -2.73 5.43 9.68
N LYS A 366 -1.47 5.85 9.43
CA LYS A 366 -1.14 7.20 8.97
C LYS A 366 -1.16 7.33 7.46
N PHE A 367 -0.70 6.29 6.77
CA PHE A 367 -0.70 6.22 5.32
C PHE A 367 -2.08 5.93 4.74
N GLY A 368 -2.86 5.04 5.34
CA GLY A 368 -4.21 4.72 4.89
C GLY A 368 -5.26 5.75 5.29
N SER A 369 -6.50 5.48 4.88
CA SER A 369 -7.69 6.07 5.45
C SER A 369 -7.95 5.45 6.82
N GLY A 370 -8.06 6.27 7.86
CA GLY A 370 -8.45 5.82 9.21
C GLY A 370 -9.87 5.26 9.31
N GLU A 371 -10.55 5.06 8.18
CA GLU A 371 -11.74 4.22 8.04
C GLU A 371 -11.37 2.80 8.45
N LYS A 372 -11.39 2.57 9.76
CA LYS A 372 -11.50 1.24 10.31
C LYS A 372 -12.85 0.74 9.81
N THR A 373 -12.81 -0.13 8.80
CA THR A 373 -13.88 -1.11 8.66
C THR A 373 -14.00 -1.76 10.05
N SER A 374 -15.20 -1.80 10.60
CA SER A 374 -15.48 -2.53 11.84
C SER A 374 -16.02 -3.89 11.41
N PRO A 375 -15.14 -4.83 11.02
CA PRO A 375 -15.59 -6.10 10.46
C PRO A 375 -16.52 -6.79 11.46
N LYS A 376 -17.66 -7.18 10.94
CA LYS A 376 -18.71 -7.92 11.63
C LYS A 376 -18.53 -9.41 11.43
N ILE A 377 -17.85 -9.80 10.35
CA ILE A 377 -17.61 -11.18 9.97
C ILE A 377 -16.10 -11.43 9.96
N PHE A 378 -15.66 -12.42 10.72
CA PHE A 378 -14.26 -12.86 10.71
C PHE A 378 -14.17 -14.24 10.08
N ILE A 379 -13.27 -14.38 9.11
CA ILE A 379 -13.01 -15.66 8.43
C ILE A 379 -11.66 -16.18 8.90
N ILE A 380 -11.70 -17.30 9.63
CA ILE A 380 -10.54 -18.00 10.17
C ILE A 380 -10.13 -19.12 9.23
N ILE A 381 -8.83 -19.18 8.98
CA ILE A 381 -8.22 -19.92 7.88
C ILE A 381 -6.87 -20.45 8.36
N ASN A 382 -6.61 -21.73 8.07
CA ASN A 382 -5.37 -22.38 8.50
C ASN A 382 -4.21 -22.01 7.59
N ASP A 383 -4.47 -22.02 6.28
CA ASP A 383 -3.54 -21.61 5.24
C ASP A 383 -4.29 -20.70 4.25
N MET A 384 -3.62 -19.63 3.84
CA MET A 384 -4.09 -18.69 2.83
C MET A 384 -3.54 -18.99 1.44
N SER A 385 -2.60 -19.94 1.36
CA SER A 385 -2.09 -20.43 0.11
C SER A 385 -3.16 -21.30 -0.54
N GLU A 386 -3.36 -21.16 -1.86
CA GLU A 386 -4.32 -21.96 -2.64
C GLU A 386 -4.01 -23.46 -2.66
N LYS A 387 -2.97 -23.90 -1.92
CA LYS A 387 -2.52 -25.29 -1.89
C LYS A 387 -3.48 -26.22 -1.14
N ILE A 388 -4.35 -25.68 -0.28
CA ILE A 388 -5.36 -26.47 0.43
C ILE A 388 -6.72 -26.25 -0.25
N SER A 389 -7.11 -27.17 -1.15
CA SER A 389 -8.35 -27.08 -1.94
C SER A 389 -9.59 -26.84 -1.07
N TYR A 390 -9.70 -27.56 0.04
CA TYR A 390 -10.84 -27.46 0.95
C TYR A 390 -11.08 -26.03 1.48
N ALA A 391 -10.00 -25.33 1.87
CA ALA A 391 -10.12 -23.98 2.41
C ALA A 391 -10.61 -23.00 1.33
N LYS A 392 -10.19 -23.21 0.07
CA LYS A 392 -10.67 -22.44 -1.08
C LYS A 392 -12.16 -22.67 -1.29
N ASP A 393 -12.62 -23.91 -1.31
CA ASP A 393 -14.02 -24.26 -1.54
C ASP A 393 -14.92 -23.72 -0.41
N ALA A 394 -14.42 -23.77 0.83
CA ALA A 394 -15.09 -23.16 1.98
C ALA A 394 -15.27 -21.66 1.84
N VAL A 395 -14.19 -20.96 1.51
CA VAL A 395 -14.28 -19.52 1.31
C VAL A 395 -15.17 -19.23 0.10
N GLU A 396 -15.06 -19.94 -1.03
CA GLU A 396 -15.94 -19.77 -2.20
C GLU A 396 -17.41 -19.93 -1.84
N LYS A 397 -17.77 -20.97 -1.08
CA LYS A 397 -19.13 -21.20 -0.60
C LYS A 397 -19.62 -20.07 0.31
N ILE A 398 -18.81 -19.69 1.32
CA ILE A 398 -19.13 -18.57 2.23
C ILE A 398 -19.37 -17.28 1.44
N MET A 399 -18.54 -17.03 0.44
CA MET A 399 -18.56 -15.82 -0.37
C MET A 399 -19.73 -15.77 -1.36
N ASN A 400 -20.23 -16.93 -1.80
CA ASN A 400 -21.43 -17.03 -2.64
C ASN A 400 -22.71 -16.93 -1.80
N ASP A 401 -22.69 -17.45 -0.56
CA ASP A 401 -23.84 -17.45 0.35
C ASP A 401 -24.11 -16.08 0.99
N ASN A 402 -23.12 -15.18 1.06
CA ASN A 402 -23.23 -13.89 1.75
C ASN A 402 -23.07 -12.73 0.75
N THR A 403 -24.18 -12.14 0.32
CA THR A 403 -24.22 -11.09 -0.70
C THR A 403 -23.94 -9.67 -0.17
N ALA A 404 -24.07 -9.43 1.14
CA ALA A 404 -23.78 -8.17 1.81
C ALA A 404 -22.58 -8.33 2.74
N MET A 405 -21.38 -8.04 2.25
CA MET A 405 -20.11 -8.32 2.96
C MET A 405 -19.20 -7.09 2.98
N GLU A 406 -19.76 -5.92 3.32
CA GLU A 406 -18.98 -4.69 3.53
C GLU A 406 -18.07 -4.77 4.79
N ASP A 407 -18.13 -5.86 5.58
CA ASP A 407 -17.53 -5.98 6.92
C ASP A 407 -16.82 -7.32 7.19
N VAL A 408 -15.95 -7.79 6.28
CA VAL A 408 -15.23 -9.08 6.41
C VAL A 408 -13.73 -8.89 6.66
N GLU A 409 -13.19 -9.56 7.68
CA GLU A 409 -11.75 -9.64 7.94
C GLU A 409 -11.26 -11.10 7.95
N PHE A 410 -10.20 -11.38 7.21
CA PHE A 410 -9.53 -12.69 7.22
C PHE A 410 -8.46 -12.72 8.31
N ILE A 411 -8.46 -13.76 9.15
CA ILE A 411 -7.50 -13.93 10.24
C ILE A 411 -6.87 -15.32 10.14
N LYS A 412 -5.54 -15.38 10.11
CA LYS A 412 -4.83 -16.67 10.17
C LYS A 412 -5.02 -17.33 11.52
N LEU A 413 -5.05 -18.66 11.55
CA LEU A 413 -5.21 -19.43 12.77
C LEU A 413 -4.15 -19.07 13.85
N ASN A 414 -2.90 -18.89 13.46
CA ASN A 414 -1.82 -18.51 14.39
C ASN A 414 -1.92 -17.07 14.93
N GLU A 415 -2.79 -16.24 14.35
CA GLU A 415 -3.08 -14.86 14.76
C GLU A 415 -4.39 -14.74 15.54
N LEU A 416 -5.21 -15.79 15.52
CA LEU A 416 -6.53 -15.84 16.17
C LEU A 416 -6.48 -15.40 17.64
N MET A 417 -5.46 -15.86 18.36
CA MET A 417 -5.31 -15.63 19.80
C MET A 417 -4.57 -14.34 20.16
N TRP A 418 -4.24 -13.50 19.17
CA TRP A 418 -3.62 -12.21 19.46
C TRP A 418 -4.60 -11.29 20.17
N LYS A 419 -4.12 -10.57 21.18
CA LYS A 419 -4.94 -9.68 22.02
C LYS A 419 -5.80 -8.72 21.19
N ASN A 420 -5.25 -8.15 20.12
CA ASN A 420 -5.97 -7.22 19.25
C ASN A 420 -7.14 -7.91 18.52
N ASN A 421 -6.94 -9.14 18.03
CA ASN A 421 -7.98 -9.90 17.34
C ASN A 421 -9.08 -10.36 18.30
N ILE A 422 -8.73 -10.81 19.50
CA ILE A 422 -9.72 -11.12 20.55
C ILE A 422 -10.57 -9.90 20.90
N ILE A 423 -9.97 -8.70 20.97
CA ILE A 423 -10.74 -7.46 21.20
C ILE A 423 -11.70 -7.20 20.03
N LYS A 424 -11.25 -7.36 18.78
CA LYS A 424 -12.11 -7.19 17.59
C LYS A 424 -13.28 -8.18 17.59
N PHE A 425 -13.04 -9.45 17.93
CA PHE A 425 -14.06 -10.49 17.95
C PHE A 425 -15.21 -10.22 18.93
N LYS A 426 -14.99 -9.44 19.98
CA LYS A 426 -16.07 -9.04 20.91
C LYS A 426 -17.15 -8.19 20.24
N PHE A 427 -16.83 -7.56 19.11
CA PHE A 427 -17.74 -6.76 18.32
C PHE A 427 -18.20 -7.47 17.04
N ALA A 428 -17.82 -8.73 16.85
CA ALA A 428 -18.22 -9.54 15.70
C ALA A 428 -19.71 -9.91 15.78
N GLU A 429 -20.37 -10.03 14.64
CA GLU A 429 -21.63 -10.74 14.49
C GLU A 429 -21.40 -12.23 14.22
N LYS A 430 -20.29 -12.55 13.53
CA LYS A 430 -20.01 -13.91 13.07
C LYS A 430 -18.51 -14.20 12.99
N ILE A 431 -18.11 -15.40 13.40
CA ILE A 431 -16.77 -15.96 13.21
C ILE A 431 -16.92 -17.28 12.46
N ILE A 432 -16.20 -17.44 11.35
CA ILE A 432 -16.33 -18.57 10.45
C ILE A 432 -14.98 -19.28 10.33
N PHE A 433 -14.91 -20.53 10.76
CA PHE A 433 -13.76 -21.39 10.51
C PHE A 433 -13.94 -22.09 9.17
N CYS A 434 -12.98 -21.92 8.25
CA CYS A 434 -12.98 -22.55 6.92
C CYS A 434 -12.29 -23.92 6.92
N PHE A 435 -12.16 -24.54 8.09
CA PHE A 435 -11.54 -25.82 8.31
C PHE A 435 -11.92 -26.33 9.70
N TRP A 436 -11.75 -27.62 9.91
CA TRP A 436 -11.84 -28.25 11.23
C TRP A 436 -10.66 -29.18 11.45
N ASN A 437 -10.23 -29.28 12.70
CA ASN A 437 -9.47 -30.42 13.19
C ASN A 437 -9.71 -30.52 14.71
N ARG A 438 -9.46 -31.70 15.30
CA ARG A 438 -9.64 -31.92 16.74
C ARG A 438 -8.85 -30.97 17.64
N SER A 439 -7.70 -30.46 17.20
CA SER A 439 -6.90 -29.54 18.01
C SER A 439 -7.57 -28.16 18.20
N LEU A 440 -8.58 -27.82 17.38
CA LEU A 440 -9.32 -26.57 17.49
C LEU A 440 -10.39 -26.58 18.59
N VAL A 441 -10.79 -27.74 19.12
CA VAL A 441 -11.87 -27.84 20.12
C VAL A 441 -11.64 -26.90 21.31
N SER A 442 -10.41 -26.90 21.86
CA SER A 442 -10.03 -26.03 22.97
C SER A 442 -10.09 -24.54 22.60
N THR A 443 -9.66 -24.21 21.40
CA THR A 443 -9.65 -22.84 20.86
C THR A 443 -11.07 -22.32 20.66
N VAL A 444 -11.95 -23.12 20.05
CA VAL A 444 -13.35 -22.75 19.83
C VAL A 444 -14.08 -22.60 21.16
N ARG A 445 -13.90 -23.53 22.11
CA ARG A 445 -14.48 -23.42 23.47
C ARG A 445 -14.00 -22.18 24.21
N PHE A 446 -12.73 -21.82 24.06
CA PHE A 446 -12.19 -20.58 24.61
C PHE A 446 -12.91 -19.35 24.01
N LEU A 447 -13.06 -19.29 22.69
CA LEU A 447 -13.81 -18.21 22.04
C LEU A 447 -15.26 -18.17 22.50
N GLU A 448 -15.95 -19.30 22.62
CA GLU A 448 -17.32 -19.35 23.15
C GLU A 448 -17.44 -18.76 24.56
N THR A 449 -16.41 -18.97 25.39
CA THR A 449 -16.36 -18.47 26.77
C THR A 449 -16.04 -16.97 26.82
N CYS A 450 -15.17 -16.49 25.95
CA CYS A 450 -14.69 -15.10 25.96
C CYS A 450 -15.55 -14.13 25.16
N LEU A 451 -16.37 -14.62 24.23
CA LEU A 451 -17.16 -13.79 23.32
C LEU A 451 -18.62 -13.66 23.77
N PRO A 452 -19.29 -12.54 23.45
CA PRO A 452 -20.71 -12.37 23.73
C PRO A 452 -21.59 -13.50 23.17
N SER A 453 -22.73 -13.74 23.82
CA SER A 453 -23.66 -14.79 23.39
C SER A 453 -24.22 -14.56 21.96
N THR A 454 -24.21 -13.31 21.52
CA THR A 454 -24.68 -12.83 20.21
C THR A 454 -23.73 -13.18 19.06
N VAL A 455 -22.48 -13.52 19.33
CA VAL A 455 -21.52 -13.87 18.28
C VAL A 455 -21.81 -15.29 17.77
N ASN A 456 -22.08 -15.42 16.47
CA ASN A 456 -22.31 -16.71 15.83
C ASN A 456 -20.98 -17.35 15.40
N ILE A 457 -20.64 -18.50 15.97
CA ILE A 457 -19.49 -19.29 15.51
C ILE A 457 -19.98 -20.36 14.52
N CYS A 458 -19.41 -20.34 13.32
CA CYS A 458 -19.71 -21.29 12.25
C CYS A 458 -18.45 -22.06 11.87
N ILE A 459 -18.58 -23.36 11.62
CA ILE A 459 -17.49 -24.21 11.17
C ILE A 459 -17.90 -24.81 9.84
N TYR A 460 -17.13 -24.53 8.80
CA TYR A 460 -17.20 -25.20 7.53
C TYR A 460 -16.17 -26.33 7.55
N SER A 461 -16.66 -27.57 7.46
CA SER A 461 -15.81 -28.76 7.46
C SER A 461 -16.28 -29.83 6.46
N ASN A 462 -15.35 -30.61 5.92
CA ASN A 462 -15.58 -31.92 5.28
C ASN A 462 -15.35 -33.09 6.27
N GLU A 463 -15.05 -32.79 7.54
CA GLU A 463 -15.04 -33.75 8.63
C GLU A 463 -16.39 -33.76 9.33
N LYS A 464 -16.83 -34.96 9.76
CA LYS A 464 -18.13 -35.13 10.44
C LYS A 464 -18.16 -34.32 11.73
N GLN A 465 -19.35 -33.80 12.06
CA GLN A 465 -19.63 -33.07 13.29
C GLN A 465 -19.20 -33.88 14.51
N GLU A 466 -18.42 -33.27 15.40
CA GLU A 466 -18.13 -33.84 16.72
C GLU A 466 -19.20 -33.41 17.72
N ASN A 467 -19.70 -34.39 18.50
CA ASN A 467 -20.72 -34.18 19.52
C ASN A 467 -20.24 -33.35 20.73
N ASP A 468 -18.97 -32.97 20.76
CA ASP A 468 -18.31 -32.35 21.92
C ASP A 468 -18.36 -30.81 21.92
N LEU A 469 -18.99 -30.19 20.93
CA LEU A 469 -19.14 -28.74 20.83
C LEU A 469 -20.55 -28.29 21.19
N SER A 470 -20.67 -27.07 21.71
CA SER A 470 -21.96 -26.55 22.17
C SER A 470 -22.96 -26.42 21.01
N PRO A 471 -24.28 -26.49 21.29
CA PRO A 471 -25.32 -26.27 20.27
C PRO A 471 -25.29 -24.87 19.62
N ARG A 472 -24.56 -23.90 20.19
CA ARG A 472 -24.39 -22.56 19.59
C ARG A 472 -23.47 -22.60 18.37
N ILE A 473 -22.63 -23.62 18.21
CA ILE A 473 -21.73 -23.77 17.08
C ILE A 473 -22.48 -24.39 15.91
N LYS A 474 -22.56 -23.65 14.80
CA LYS A 474 -23.24 -24.10 13.59
C LYS A 474 -22.25 -24.80 12.67
N TRP A 475 -22.49 -26.07 12.41
CA TRP A 475 -21.73 -26.85 11.44
C TRP A 475 -22.32 -26.72 10.04
N ARG A 476 -21.44 -26.52 9.05
CA ARG A 476 -21.78 -26.48 7.63
C ARG A 476 -20.91 -27.47 6.88
N TRP A 477 -21.55 -28.48 6.32
CA TRP A 477 -20.87 -29.44 5.49
C TRP A 477 -20.44 -28.82 4.17
N ILE A 478 -19.24 -29.18 3.72
CA ILE A 478 -18.76 -28.90 2.37
C ILE A 478 -18.51 -30.24 1.70
N GLU A 479 -19.23 -30.47 0.62
CA GLU A 479 -18.96 -31.58 -0.28
C GLU A 479 -17.65 -31.27 -1.02
N SER A 480 -16.69 -32.20 -0.90
CA SER A 480 -15.41 -32.14 -1.60
C SER A 480 -15.54 -32.45 -3.08
#